data_AF-A0A452XN12-F1
#
_entry.id   AF-A0A452XN12-F1
#
_cell.length_a   1.000
_cell.length_b   1.000
_cell.length_c   1.000
_cell.angle_alpha   90.00
_cell.angle_beta   90.00
_cell.angle_gamma   90.00
#
_symmetry.space_group_name_H-M   'P 1'
#
loop_
_entity.id
_entity.type
_entity.pdbx_description
1 polymer ?
#
loop_
_entity_poly.entity_id
_entity_poly.type
_entity_poly.pdbx_seq_one_letter_code
_entity_poly.pdbx_strand_id
1 'polypeptide(L)'
;ASRQKSMLGSSHYMERQVEFAGMLSDDEDQNPDFHNWNKVKIRYCDGASFSGNVKDELQNGTKFFFRGQRIWEAVMDELLVKGLRHAKQAFLTGCSAGGLATYIHCDGFRALLPKDSRVKCLADGGFFLDVEDISKQRTLRAFYSDVVRLQGSEEEVFALQFKHGSRPVLLSS
;
A
#
# COMPACT_ATOMS: atom_id res chain seq x y z
N ALA A 1 9.30 10.70 15.58
CA ALA A 1 9.66 12.11 15.27
C ALA A 1 10.67 12.24 14.12
N SER A 2 11.79 11.49 14.10
CA SER A 2 12.80 11.59 13.03
C SER A 2 12.26 11.37 11.61
N ARG A 3 11.37 10.38 11.42
CA ARG A 3 10.75 10.07 10.11
C ARG A 3 10.04 11.25 9.43
N GLN A 4 9.51 12.21 10.21
CA GLN A 4 8.87 13.40 9.67
C GLN A 4 9.81 14.27 8.84
N LYS A 5 11.10 14.26 9.19
CA LYS A 5 12.15 15.04 8.54
C LYS A 5 12.82 14.28 7.40
N SER A 6 12.14 13.32 6.81
CA SER A 6 12.61 12.54 5.66
C SER A 6 11.52 12.39 4.61
N MET A 7 11.89 11.90 3.43
CA MET A 7 10.97 11.64 2.32
C MET A 7 9.82 10.67 2.66
N LEU A 8 9.97 9.84 3.72
CA LEU A 8 8.96 8.88 4.17
C LEU A 8 7.96 9.46 5.19
N GLY A 9 8.09 10.74 5.54
CA GLY A 9 7.16 11.44 6.43
C GLY A 9 6.77 12.83 5.96
N SER A 10 7.35 13.32 4.86
CA SER A 10 6.97 14.60 4.26
C SER A 10 7.40 14.70 2.80
N SER A 11 6.47 15.16 1.95
CA SER A 11 6.73 15.44 0.54
C SER A 11 7.70 16.60 0.32
N HIS A 12 7.94 17.46 1.33
CA HIS A 12 8.95 18.51 1.25
C HIS A 12 10.38 17.97 1.02
N TYR A 13 10.64 16.73 1.41
CA TYR A 13 11.93 16.07 1.26
C TYR A 13 11.96 15.05 0.11
N MET A 14 10.90 15.00 -0.72
CA MET A 14 10.88 14.12 -1.89
C MET A 14 11.55 14.80 -3.09
N GLU A 15 12.29 14.02 -3.86
CA GLU A 15 12.78 14.42 -5.18
C GLU A 15 11.60 14.69 -6.10
N ARG A 16 11.73 15.70 -6.96
CA ARG A 16 10.70 16.09 -7.93
C ARG A 16 10.53 15.09 -9.06
N GLN A 17 11.55 14.28 -9.32
CA GLN A 17 11.58 13.27 -10.37
C GLN A 17 12.08 11.96 -9.77
N VAL A 18 11.52 10.86 -10.25
CA VAL A 18 11.92 9.52 -9.85
C VAL A 18 12.12 8.71 -11.10
N GLU A 19 13.27 8.05 -11.17
CA GLU A 19 13.55 7.11 -12.25
C GLU A 19 12.61 5.91 -12.16
N PHE A 20 12.10 5.51 -13.32
CA PHE A 20 11.31 4.31 -13.48
C PHE A 20 12.23 3.20 -13.97
N ALA A 21 12.32 2.13 -13.18
CA ALA A 21 13.19 0.97 -13.42
C ALA A 21 12.41 -0.33 -13.20
N GLY A 22 12.97 -1.46 -13.68
CA GLY A 22 12.33 -2.77 -13.59
C GLY A 22 10.95 -2.77 -14.25
N MET A 23 9.92 -3.22 -13.52
CA MET A 23 8.53 -3.26 -14.02
C MET A 23 7.94 -1.88 -14.38
N LEU A 24 8.56 -0.78 -13.93
CA LEU A 24 8.17 0.56 -14.35
C LEU A 24 9.02 1.10 -15.52
N SER A 25 10.09 0.42 -15.92
CA SER A 25 10.97 0.87 -17.02
C SER A 25 10.22 0.96 -18.34
N ASP A 26 10.55 1.95 -19.17
CA ASP A 26 10.09 2.07 -20.57
C ASP A 26 10.93 1.23 -21.55
N ASP A 27 12.02 0.63 -21.06
CA ASP A 27 12.88 -0.27 -21.82
C ASP A 27 12.21 -1.65 -21.96
N GLU A 28 11.90 -2.06 -23.20
CA GLU A 28 11.25 -3.35 -23.52
C GLU A 28 12.12 -4.55 -23.13
N ASP A 29 13.45 -4.44 -23.20
CA ASP A 29 14.35 -5.54 -22.83
C ASP A 29 14.34 -5.78 -21.31
N GLN A 30 14.06 -4.74 -20.51
CA GLN A 30 13.93 -4.83 -19.06
C GLN A 30 12.49 -5.09 -18.61
N ASN A 31 11.50 -4.63 -19.36
CA ASN A 31 10.09 -4.67 -19.04
C ASN A 31 9.24 -5.13 -20.23
N PRO A 32 9.38 -6.39 -20.66
CA PRO A 32 8.70 -6.87 -21.86
C PRO A 32 7.17 -6.79 -21.74
N ASP A 33 6.64 -6.94 -20.53
CA ASP A 33 5.20 -7.00 -20.29
C ASP A 33 4.50 -5.62 -20.24
N PHE A 34 5.17 -4.60 -19.67
CA PHE A 34 4.54 -3.33 -19.33
C PHE A 34 5.25 -2.09 -19.89
N HIS A 35 6.31 -2.21 -20.70
CA HIS A 35 7.09 -1.06 -21.17
C HIS A 35 6.25 0.05 -21.83
N ASN A 36 5.16 -0.29 -22.53
CA ASN A 36 4.29 0.68 -23.21
C ASN A 36 3.04 1.09 -22.42
N TRP A 37 2.89 0.68 -21.16
CA TRP A 37 1.75 1.04 -20.33
C TRP A 37 1.87 2.45 -19.78
N ASN A 38 0.75 3.05 -19.38
CA ASN A 38 0.77 4.23 -18.52
C ASN A 38 1.23 3.82 -17.11
N LYS A 39 2.24 4.50 -16.57
CA LYS A 39 2.90 4.12 -15.31
C LYS A 39 2.81 5.22 -14.28
N VAL A 40 2.46 4.85 -13.05
CA VAL A 40 2.28 5.78 -11.95
C VAL A 40 3.00 5.24 -10.72
N LYS A 41 3.80 6.07 -10.07
CA LYS A 41 4.47 5.75 -8.81
C LYS A 41 3.95 6.65 -7.69
N ILE A 42 3.15 6.07 -6.81
CA ILE A 42 2.63 6.77 -5.62
C ILE A 42 3.72 6.75 -4.55
N ARG A 43 4.15 7.94 -4.10
CA ARG A 43 5.23 8.08 -3.10
C ARG A 43 4.66 7.84 -1.70
N TYR A 44 5.30 6.95 -0.94
CA TYR A 44 4.90 6.60 0.42
C TYR A 44 5.34 7.66 1.44
N CYS A 45 4.40 8.21 2.20
CA CYS A 45 4.69 9.17 3.29
C CYS A 45 3.71 9.16 4.46
N ASP A 46 2.70 8.30 4.46
CA ASP A 46 1.66 8.23 5.51
C ASP A 46 2.10 7.36 6.69
N GLY A 47 2.89 6.32 6.44
CA GLY A 47 3.42 5.44 7.47
C GLY A 47 2.48 4.32 7.93
N ALA A 48 1.39 4.04 7.21
CA ALA A 48 0.47 2.95 7.50
C ALA A 48 -0.15 2.35 6.23
N SER A 49 0.67 2.13 5.20
CA SER A 49 0.22 1.47 3.95
C SER A 49 -1.04 2.09 3.35
N PHE A 50 -1.16 3.42 3.43
CA PHE A 50 -2.31 4.19 2.99
C PHE A 50 -3.65 3.87 3.69
N SER A 51 -3.64 3.25 4.87
CA SER A 51 -4.86 2.89 5.62
C SER A 51 -5.28 3.89 6.71
N GLY A 52 -4.37 4.75 7.18
CA GLY A 52 -4.63 5.63 8.33
C GLY A 52 -5.62 6.76 8.04
N ASN A 53 -6.53 7.06 8.98
CA ASN A 53 -7.56 8.10 8.80
C ASN A 53 -7.98 8.84 10.09
N VAL A 54 -7.04 9.11 11.00
CA VAL A 54 -7.32 9.78 12.29
C VAL A 54 -7.96 11.16 12.09
N LYS A 55 -9.22 11.43 12.47
CA LYS A 55 -9.83 12.75 12.21
C LYS A 55 -9.04 13.94 12.78
N ASP A 56 -8.57 13.81 14.02
CA ASP A 56 -7.88 14.90 14.73
C ASP A 56 -6.36 14.79 14.63
N GLU A 57 -5.69 15.94 14.68
CA GLU A 57 -4.23 16.00 14.78
C GLU A 57 -3.79 15.48 16.15
N LEU A 58 -2.67 14.74 16.21
CA LEU A 58 -2.10 14.34 17.50
C LEU A 58 -1.76 15.58 18.32
N GLN A 59 -2.48 15.77 19.43
CA GLN A 59 -2.21 16.80 20.40
C GLN A 59 -1.12 16.34 21.35
N ASN A 60 0.11 16.84 21.12
CA ASN A 60 1.24 16.85 22.08
C ASN A 60 2.40 17.69 21.47
N GLY A 61 2.09 18.89 20.98
CA GLY A 61 3.08 19.85 20.46
C GLY A 61 3.73 19.51 19.11
N THR A 62 3.49 18.32 18.55
CA THR A 62 4.03 17.90 17.24
C THR A 62 2.90 17.62 16.25
N LYS A 63 2.82 18.40 15.18
CA LYS A 63 1.73 18.32 14.19
C LYS A 63 1.92 17.12 13.24
N PHE A 64 1.38 15.96 13.60
CA PHE A 64 1.35 14.76 12.75
C PHE A 64 0.00 14.59 12.07
N PHE A 65 0.04 14.20 10.80
CA PHE A 65 -1.15 13.88 10.01
C PHE A 65 -1.11 12.43 9.56
N PHE A 66 -2.01 11.63 10.12
CA PHE A 66 -2.24 10.25 9.71
C PHE A 66 -3.43 10.23 8.76
N ARG A 67 -3.11 10.31 7.47
CA ARG A 67 -4.05 10.62 6.37
C ARG A 67 -3.90 9.67 5.20
N GLY A 68 -3.32 8.49 5.41
CA GLY A 68 -3.07 7.49 4.37
C GLY A 68 -4.28 7.25 3.48
N GLN A 69 -5.46 7.00 4.07
CA GLN A 69 -6.69 6.73 3.33
C GLN A 69 -7.11 7.91 2.46
N ARG A 70 -6.99 9.14 2.98
CA ARG A 70 -7.34 10.35 2.22
C ARG A 70 -6.34 10.65 1.10
N ILE A 71 -5.06 10.33 1.31
CA ILE A 71 -4.04 10.42 0.26
C ILE A 71 -4.38 9.43 -0.86
N TRP A 72 -4.74 8.18 -0.52
CA TRP A 72 -5.16 7.18 -1.47
C TRP A 72 -6.35 7.65 -2.32
N GLU A 73 -7.44 8.08 -1.67
CA GLU A 73 -8.64 8.59 -2.32
C GLU A 73 -8.33 9.75 -3.28
N ALA A 74 -7.60 10.76 -2.80
CA ALA A 74 -7.25 11.92 -3.62
C ALA A 74 -6.39 11.55 -4.84
N VAL A 75 -5.45 10.61 -4.69
CA VAL A 75 -4.64 10.13 -5.81
C VAL A 75 -5.50 9.36 -6.81
N MET A 76 -6.38 8.47 -6.34
CA MET A 76 -7.25 7.70 -7.22
C MET A 76 -8.21 8.60 -8.01
N ASP A 77 -8.82 9.59 -7.35
CA ASP A 77 -9.70 10.56 -8.00
C ASP A 77 -8.98 11.33 -9.13
N GLU A 78 -7.77 11.81 -8.86
CA GLU A 78 -6.94 12.49 -9.86
C GLU A 78 -6.60 11.55 -11.03
N LEU A 79 -6.21 10.30 -10.76
CA LEU A 79 -5.88 9.33 -11.80
C LEU A 79 -7.09 8.96 -12.67
N LEU A 80 -8.28 8.84 -12.07
CA LEU A 80 -9.52 8.60 -12.80
C LEU A 80 -9.75 9.70 -13.84
N VAL A 81 -9.58 10.96 -13.46
CA VAL A 81 -9.70 12.11 -14.37
C VAL A 81 -8.62 12.10 -15.45
N LYS A 82 -7.39 11.68 -15.12
CA LYS A 82 -6.28 11.57 -16.08
C LYS A 82 -6.39 10.39 -17.04
N GLY A 83 -7.45 9.60 -16.97
CA GLY A 83 -7.76 8.57 -17.96
C GLY A 83 -7.84 7.16 -17.40
N LEU A 84 -7.49 6.92 -16.12
CA LEU A 84 -7.65 5.61 -15.49
C LEU A 84 -9.09 5.10 -15.61
N ARG A 85 -10.09 6.00 -15.58
CA ARG A 85 -11.51 5.65 -15.71
C ARG A 85 -11.88 4.97 -17.04
N HIS A 86 -11.02 5.08 -18.06
CA HIS A 86 -11.20 4.49 -19.39
C HIS A 86 -10.23 3.32 -19.64
N ALA A 87 -9.45 2.91 -18.64
CA ALA A 87 -8.46 1.86 -18.80
C ALA A 87 -9.14 0.49 -19.02
N LYS A 88 -8.78 -0.19 -20.11
CA LYS A 88 -9.21 -1.58 -20.38
C LYS A 88 -8.49 -2.59 -19.48
N GLN A 89 -7.27 -2.25 -19.08
CA GLN A 89 -6.45 -3.05 -18.18
C GLN A 89 -5.86 -2.13 -17.12
N ALA A 90 -5.86 -2.58 -15.88
CA ALA A 90 -5.24 -1.87 -14.78
C ALA A 90 -4.52 -2.86 -13.86
N PHE A 91 -3.37 -2.46 -13.35
CA PHE A 91 -2.56 -3.28 -12.48
C PHE A 91 -2.10 -2.48 -11.27
N LEU A 92 -2.50 -2.94 -10.07
CA LEU A 92 -2.08 -2.35 -8.81
C LEU A 92 -0.99 -3.21 -8.18
N THR A 93 0.16 -2.64 -7.90
CA THR A 93 1.25 -3.37 -7.23
C THR A 93 2.04 -2.47 -6.30
N GLY A 94 2.70 -3.10 -5.33
CA GLY A 94 3.62 -2.44 -4.42
C GLY A 94 4.50 -3.45 -3.69
N CYS A 95 5.59 -2.95 -3.12
CA CYS A 95 6.58 -3.75 -2.39
C CYS A 95 6.52 -3.43 -0.87
N SER A 96 6.70 -4.42 -0.01
CA SER A 96 6.73 -4.27 1.45
C SER A 96 5.45 -3.59 1.98
N ALA A 97 5.55 -2.44 2.64
CA ALA A 97 4.38 -1.65 3.05
C ALA A 97 3.45 -1.28 1.88
N GLY A 98 3.98 -1.11 0.66
CA GLY A 98 3.16 -0.92 -0.54
C GLY A 98 2.50 -2.21 -1.04
N GLY A 99 3.10 -3.37 -0.77
CA GLY A 99 2.47 -4.67 -1.03
C GLY A 99 1.29 -4.89 -0.09
N LEU A 100 1.45 -4.54 1.19
CA LEU A 100 0.34 -4.53 2.14
C LEU A 100 -0.77 -3.55 1.72
N ALA A 101 -0.39 -2.35 1.26
CA ALA A 101 -1.36 -1.39 0.69
C ALA A 101 -2.11 -1.98 -0.52
N THR A 102 -1.45 -2.82 -1.32
CA THR A 102 -2.11 -3.52 -2.43
C THR A 102 -3.18 -4.49 -1.93
N TYR A 103 -2.93 -5.25 -0.86
CA TYR A 103 -3.96 -6.10 -0.25
C TYR A 103 -5.14 -5.29 0.29
N ILE A 104 -4.86 -4.23 1.02
CA ILE A 104 -5.87 -3.34 1.63
C ILE A 104 -6.77 -2.71 0.56
N HIS A 105 -6.19 -2.18 -0.52
CA HIS A 105 -6.93 -1.34 -1.45
C HIS A 105 -7.36 -2.02 -2.76
N CYS A 106 -7.00 -3.28 -3.02
CA CYS A 106 -7.25 -3.91 -4.32
C CYS A 106 -8.74 -3.94 -4.70
N ASP A 107 -9.62 -4.32 -3.78
CA ASP A 107 -11.06 -4.42 -4.05
C ASP A 107 -11.67 -3.03 -4.32
N GLY A 108 -11.25 -2.02 -3.53
CA GLY A 108 -11.62 -0.62 -3.77
C GLY A 108 -11.13 -0.14 -5.14
N PHE A 109 -9.87 -0.40 -5.48
CA PHE A 109 -9.29 -0.06 -6.79
C PHE A 109 -10.06 -0.70 -7.95
N ARG A 110 -10.41 -1.98 -7.84
CA ARG A 110 -11.24 -2.69 -8.82
C ARG A 110 -12.60 -2.04 -9.00
N ALA A 111 -13.21 -1.58 -7.91
CA ALA A 111 -14.55 -0.99 -7.91
C ALA A 111 -14.58 0.39 -8.59
N LEU A 112 -13.46 1.11 -8.68
CA LEU A 112 -13.36 2.40 -9.36
C LEU A 112 -13.40 2.28 -10.90
N LEU A 113 -13.13 1.09 -11.43
CA LEU A 113 -12.95 0.86 -12.86
C LEU A 113 -14.19 0.23 -13.51
N PRO A 114 -14.39 0.43 -14.82
CA PRO A 114 -15.46 -0.23 -15.57
C PRO A 114 -15.52 -1.75 -15.33
N LYS A 115 -16.72 -2.33 -15.44
CA LYS A 115 -16.93 -3.76 -15.18
C LYS A 115 -16.18 -4.64 -16.18
N ASP A 116 -16.03 -4.18 -17.41
CA ASP A 116 -15.30 -4.84 -18.49
C ASP A 116 -13.77 -4.65 -18.43
N SER A 117 -13.27 -3.76 -17.57
CA SER A 117 -11.83 -3.60 -17.34
C SER A 117 -11.24 -4.82 -16.63
N ARG A 118 -10.11 -5.32 -17.15
CA ARG A 118 -9.32 -6.36 -16.51
C ARG A 118 -8.38 -5.75 -15.47
N VAL A 119 -8.75 -5.90 -14.20
CA VAL A 119 -7.94 -5.42 -13.07
C VAL A 119 -7.21 -6.59 -12.41
N LYS A 120 -5.94 -6.41 -12.12
CA LYS A 120 -5.12 -7.35 -11.37
C LYS A 120 -4.37 -6.61 -10.26
N CYS A 121 -4.07 -7.33 -9.19
CA CYS A 121 -3.30 -6.80 -8.08
C CYS A 121 -2.18 -7.78 -7.73
N LEU A 122 -0.99 -7.27 -7.43
CA LEU A 122 0.16 -8.07 -6.99
C LEU A 122 0.82 -7.38 -5.79
N ALA A 123 0.78 -8.04 -4.64
CA ALA A 123 1.49 -7.61 -3.45
C ALA A 123 2.86 -8.31 -3.38
N ASP A 124 3.94 -7.55 -3.55
CA ASP A 124 5.31 -8.04 -3.39
C ASP A 124 5.79 -7.79 -1.95
N GLY A 125 6.23 -8.83 -1.25
CA GLY A 125 6.74 -8.73 0.13
C GLY A 125 5.77 -8.09 1.15
N GLY A 126 4.46 -8.06 0.84
CA GLY A 126 3.45 -7.34 1.62
C GLY A 126 2.66 -8.21 2.62
N PHE A 127 2.97 -9.50 2.71
CA PHE A 127 2.27 -10.45 3.55
C PHE A 127 3.02 -10.69 4.86
N PHE A 128 2.44 -10.26 5.98
CA PHE A 128 3.07 -10.30 7.30
C PHE A 128 2.37 -11.32 8.20
N LEU A 129 3.11 -12.32 8.65
CA LEU A 129 2.56 -13.42 9.44
C LEU A 129 2.33 -13.03 10.90
N ASP A 130 1.14 -13.34 11.41
CA ASP A 130 0.84 -13.27 12.84
C ASP A 130 1.22 -14.57 13.55
N VAL A 131 2.54 -14.76 13.71
CA VAL A 131 3.15 -15.93 14.35
C VAL A 131 4.20 -15.50 15.37
N GLU A 132 4.64 -16.45 16.21
CA GLU A 132 5.78 -16.24 17.08
C GLU A 132 7.08 -16.22 16.26
N ASP A 133 7.98 -15.29 16.58
CA ASP A 133 9.33 -15.26 16.05
C ASP A 133 10.24 -16.29 16.75
N ILE A 134 11.53 -16.31 16.38
CA ILE A 134 12.53 -17.22 16.96
C ILE A 134 12.75 -17.03 18.47
N SER A 135 12.35 -15.88 19.02
CA SER A 135 12.39 -15.56 20.45
C SER A 135 11.07 -15.88 21.15
N LYS A 136 10.13 -16.56 20.46
CA LYS A 136 8.78 -16.91 20.93
C LYS A 136 7.91 -15.69 21.23
N GLN A 137 8.14 -14.58 20.52
CA GLN A 137 7.36 -13.35 20.68
C GLN A 137 6.52 -13.08 19.43
N ARG A 138 5.31 -12.53 19.62
CA ARG A 138 4.46 -12.08 18.50
C ARG A 138 4.82 -10.65 18.09
N THR A 139 6.07 -10.46 17.65
CA THR A 139 6.63 -9.13 17.37
C THR A 139 5.86 -8.39 16.27
N LEU A 140 5.50 -9.07 15.17
CA LEU A 140 4.67 -8.47 14.12
C LEU A 140 3.27 -8.12 14.62
N ARG A 141 2.71 -8.92 15.55
CA ARG A 141 1.44 -8.59 16.19
C ARG A 141 1.51 -7.26 16.94
N ALA A 142 2.51 -7.15 17.81
CA ALA A 142 2.71 -5.94 18.60
C ALA A 142 2.94 -4.72 17.70
N PHE A 143 3.82 -4.86 16.70
CA PHE A 143 4.14 -3.79 15.75
C PHE A 143 2.91 -3.26 15.01
N TYR A 144 2.13 -4.12 14.35
CA TYR A 144 0.96 -3.65 13.59
C TYR A 144 -0.20 -3.22 14.49
N SER A 145 -0.33 -3.77 15.70
CA SER A 145 -1.28 -3.25 16.69
C SER A 145 -0.97 -1.79 17.07
N ASP A 146 0.31 -1.46 17.24
CA ASP A 146 0.74 -0.08 17.49
C ASP A 146 0.49 0.83 16.27
N VAL A 147 0.71 0.35 15.05
CA VAL A 147 0.40 1.08 13.81
C VAL A 147 -1.09 1.38 13.72
N VAL A 148 -1.95 0.38 13.87
CA VAL A 148 -3.41 0.50 13.81
C VAL A 148 -3.91 1.52 14.85
N ARG A 149 -3.46 1.38 16.11
CA ARG A 149 -3.85 2.29 17.19
C ARG A 149 -3.41 3.73 16.93
N LEU A 150 -2.18 3.92 16.43
CA LEU A 150 -1.62 5.25 16.18
C LEU A 150 -2.29 5.94 14.99
N GLN A 151 -2.63 5.18 13.95
CA GLN A 151 -3.08 5.70 12.65
C GLN A 151 -4.61 5.66 12.48
N GLY A 152 -5.33 5.11 13.47
CA GLY A 152 -6.79 5.03 13.46
C GLY A 152 -7.31 4.29 12.23
N SER A 153 -6.59 3.26 11.79
CA SER A 153 -7.01 2.39 10.70
C SER A 153 -8.08 1.43 11.21
N GLU A 154 -9.19 1.27 10.48
CA GLU A 154 -10.29 0.37 10.88
C GLU A 154 -10.04 -1.09 10.46
N GLU A 155 -9.08 -1.33 9.56
CA GLU A 155 -8.77 -2.68 9.08
C GLU A 155 -7.82 -3.44 10.01
N GLU A 156 -8.19 -4.66 10.37
CA GLU A 156 -7.28 -5.62 10.98
C GLU A 156 -6.20 -6.00 9.97
N VAL A 157 -5.03 -5.38 10.10
CA VAL A 157 -3.87 -5.54 9.19
C VAL A 157 -3.25 -6.96 9.23
N PHE A 158 -3.81 -7.87 10.03
CA PHE A 158 -3.34 -9.26 10.08
C PHE A 158 -4.10 -10.14 9.10
N ALA A 159 -3.47 -10.35 7.95
CA ALA A 159 -3.83 -11.44 7.08
C ALA A 159 -3.42 -12.77 7.74
N LEU A 160 -4.41 -13.49 8.26
CA LEU A 160 -4.38 -14.91 8.64
C LEU A 160 -3.62 -15.27 9.93
N GLN A 161 -4.38 -15.50 11.00
CA GLN A 161 -3.95 -16.45 12.04
C GLN A 161 -4.04 -17.87 11.47
N PHE A 162 -2.90 -18.53 11.25
CA PHE A 162 -2.89 -19.98 11.12
C PHE A 162 -3.25 -20.58 12.49
N LYS A 163 -4.54 -20.90 12.70
CA LYS A 163 -4.96 -21.68 13.87
C LYS A 163 -4.24 -23.03 13.81
N HIS A 164 -3.31 -23.25 14.73
CA HIS A 164 -2.72 -24.57 14.97
C HIS A 164 -3.87 -25.56 15.23
N GLY A 165 -4.13 -26.46 14.27
CA GLY A 165 -5.17 -27.49 14.38
C GLY A 165 -6.23 -27.52 13.26
N SER A 166 -6.19 -26.66 12.26
CA SER A 166 -7.05 -26.79 11.07
C SER A 166 -6.20 -26.86 9.79
N ARG A 167 -6.55 -27.82 8.93
CA ARG A 167 -5.82 -28.33 7.76
C ARG A 167 -5.16 -27.25 6.88
N PRO A 168 -4.08 -27.59 6.14
CA PRO A 168 -3.40 -26.65 5.25
C PRO A 168 -4.38 -25.98 4.28
N VAL A 169 -4.40 -24.65 4.27
CA VAL A 169 -5.10 -23.85 3.27
C VAL A 169 -4.18 -23.73 2.07
N LEU A 170 -4.56 -24.37 0.97
CA LEU A 170 -3.94 -24.18 -0.33
C LEU A 170 -4.43 -22.84 -0.91
N LEU A 171 -3.55 -21.84 -0.97
CA LEU A 171 -3.72 -20.68 -1.83
C LEU A 171 -2.92 -20.95 -3.10
N SER A 172 -3.62 -21.25 -4.19
CA SER A 172 -3.03 -21.32 -5.52
C SER A 172 -3.03 -19.93 -6.14
N SER A 173 -1.87 -19.53 -6.67
CA SER A 173 -1.68 -18.42 -7.62
C SER A 173 -2.57 -18.55 -8.84
#